data_AF-A0A0B3XTU6-F1
#
_entry.id   AF-A0A0B3XTU6-F1
#
_cell.length_a   1.000
_cell.length_b   1.000
_cell.length_c   1.000
_cell.angle_alpha   90.00
_cell.angle_beta   90.00
_cell.angle_gamma   90.00
#
_symmetry.space_group_name_H-M   'P 1'
#
loop_
_entity.id
_entity.type
_entity.pdbx_description
1 polymer ?
#
loop_
_entity_poly.entity_id
_entity_poly.type
_entity_poly.pdbx_seq_one_letter_code
_entity_poly.pdbx_strand_id
1 'polypeptide(L)'
;MRVLVVFISVMFLASCSSKLAYNNLDWWVYWYMDDYIELKDEQEEKFDDYLQNWLRWHKTSELKRYQAQLLDIKRQIREGRLDSNSVHDHLANARAHWERVRDEVSPALAEIAKTLDDEQVVTLFAALEKDNKEEEEERKESLEKSEEERLEKRIERIEETVSERIGKLTSEQKQIVATYSTQFISTGDEWLTYRRDIQNAARKLFVTRKFNDNFEAELIDLMQNPDRYKSDIYMQSSAHNMTVSATLIGELFTTLTDKQRETLIENIDDLIDTVESFQS
;
A
#
# COMPACT_ATOMS: atom_id res chain seq x y z
N MET A 1 -6.30 -4.41 -3.44
CA MET A 1 -6.13 -3.64 -4.70
C MET A 1 -5.54 -2.26 -4.47
N ARG A 2 -6.09 -1.42 -3.56
CA ARG A 2 -5.52 -0.07 -3.29
C ARG A 2 -4.08 -0.09 -2.75
N VAL A 3 -3.72 -1.02 -1.86
CA VAL A 3 -2.32 -1.18 -1.37
C VAL A 3 -1.38 -1.63 -2.50
N LEU A 4 -1.84 -2.51 -3.40
CA LEU A 4 -1.09 -2.91 -4.59
C LEU A 4 -0.92 -1.75 -5.56
N VAL A 5 -1.96 -0.94 -5.78
CA VAL A 5 -1.91 0.26 -6.61
C VAL A 5 -0.98 1.30 -5.98
N VAL A 6 -1.00 1.53 -4.67
CA VAL A 6 -0.06 2.46 -4.00
C VAL A 6 1.38 1.97 -4.11
N PHE A 7 1.64 0.67 -3.89
CA PHE A 7 2.98 0.10 -4.06
C PHE A 7 3.47 0.18 -5.51
N ILE A 8 2.56 -0.04 -6.47
CA ILE A 8 2.84 0.07 -7.92
C ILE A 8 3.01 1.54 -8.35
N SER A 9 2.27 2.49 -7.78
CA SER A 9 2.35 3.92 -8.11
C SER A 9 3.65 4.56 -7.61
N VAL A 10 4.15 4.15 -6.44
CA VAL A 10 5.50 4.56 -5.96
C VAL A 10 6.60 4.02 -6.89
N MET A 11 6.33 2.93 -7.63
CA MET A 11 7.24 2.32 -8.60
C MET A 11 7.22 2.93 -10.01
N PHE A 12 6.45 4.01 -10.24
CA PHE A 12 6.32 4.68 -11.55
C PHE A 12 6.86 6.11 -11.60
N LEU A 13 7.49 6.59 -10.53
CA LEU A 13 8.24 7.82 -10.61
C LEU A 13 9.57 7.53 -11.30
N ALA A 14 9.76 8.09 -12.50
CA ALA A 14 11.02 8.09 -13.23
C ALA A 14 12.20 8.23 -12.25
N SER A 15 13.24 7.41 -12.38
CA SER A 15 14.33 7.26 -11.39
C SER A 15 14.91 8.57 -10.84
N CYS A 16 14.87 9.67 -11.61
CA CYS A 16 15.23 11.00 -11.14
C CYS A 16 14.17 11.69 -10.26
N SER A 17 12.88 11.64 -10.62
CA SER A 17 11.80 12.24 -9.83
C SER A 17 11.51 11.44 -8.56
N SER A 18 11.68 10.11 -8.59
CA SER A 18 11.52 9.24 -7.42
C SER A 18 12.62 9.49 -6.39
N LYS A 19 13.88 9.60 -6.83
CA LYS A 19 15.01 9.96 -5.96
C LYS A 19 14.87 11.35 -5.38
N LEU A 20 14.42 12.32 -6.18
CA LEU A 20 14.14 13.66 -5.68
C LEU A 20 13.02 13.61 -4.62
N ALA A 21 11.91 12.93 -4.89
CA ALA A 21 10.81 12.80 -3.93
C ALA A 21 11.27 12.12 -2.64
N TYR A 22 12.01 11.02 -2.73
CA TYR A 22 12.49 10.27 -1.57
C TYR A 22 13.53 11.06 -0.74
N ASN A 23 14.39 11.84 -1.39
CA ASN A 23 15.36 12.69 -0.69
C ASN A 23 14.72 13.90 0.00
N ASN A 24 13.48 14.25 -0.34
CA ASN A 24 12.69 15.30 0.30
C ASN A 24 11.46 14.71 1.01
N LEU A 25 11.54 13.45 1.46
CA LEU A 25 10.40 12.75 2.06
C LEU A 25 9.94 13.42 3.36
N ASP A 26 10.86 14.07 4.07
CA ASP A 26 10.55 14.93 5.21
C ASP A 26 9.51 15.99 4.85
N TRP A 27 9.78 16.78 3.81
CA TRP A 27 8.87 17.82 3.34
C TRP A 27 7.51 17.25 2.89
N TRP A 28 7.52 16.14 2.16
CA TRP A 28 6.28 15.49 1.70
C TRP A 28 5.45 14.93 2.86
N VAL A 29 6.09 14.40 3.90
CA VAL A 29 5.41 13.88 5.09
C VAL A 29 4.73 15.01 5.85
N TYR A 30 5.40 16.15 6.04
CA TYR A 30 4.78 17.35 6.65
C TYR A 30 3.60 17.84 5.82
N TRP A 31 3.80 18.02 4.52
CA TRP A 31 2.74 18.49 3.62
C TRP A 31 1.49 17.60 3.67
N TYR A 32 1.66 16.28 3.71
CA TYR A 32 0.55 15.35 3.84
C TYR A 32 -0.06 15.35 5.25
N MET A 33 0.76 15.52 6.30
CA MET A 33 0.28 15.56 7.68
C MET A 33 -0.57 16.80 7.96
N ASP A 34 -0.23 17.95 7.37
CA ASP A 34 -0.95 19.22 7.51
C ASP A 34 -2.42 19.14 7.04
N ASP A 35 -2.75 18.22 6.13
CA ASP A 35 -4.14 17.97 5.72
C ASP A 35 -5.00 17.38 6.85
N TYR A 36 -4.37 16.81 7.88
CA TYR A 36 -5.03 16.16 9.02
C TYR A 36 -4.82 16.91 10.32
N ILE A 37 -3.61 17.41 10.56
CA ILE A 37 -3.22 18.00 11.84
C ILE A 37 -2.04 18.96 11.67
N GLU A 38 -2.19 20.15 12.23
CA GLU A 38 -1.08 21.09 12.42
C GLU A 38 -0.40 20.79 13.76
N LEU A 39 0.88 20.42 13.72
CA LEU A 39 1.66 20.18 14.92
C LEU A 39 2.08 21.52 15.56
N LYS A 40 2.29 21.51 16.88
CA LYS A 40 2.88 22.64 17.60
C LYS A 40 4.39 22.50 17.67
N ASP A 41 5.10 23.61 17.88
CA ASP A 41 6.58 23.65 17.93
C ASP A 41 7.22 22.47 18.70
N GLU A 42 6.74 22.17 19.92
CA GLU A 42 7.28 21.06 20.73
C GLU A 42 6.98 19.66 20.16
N GLN A 43 5.86 19.50 19.43
CA GLN A 43 5.49 18.26 18.76
C GLN A 43 6.26 18.10 17.44
N GLU A 44 6.48 19.21 16.71
CA GLU A 44 7.28 19.24 15.49
C GLU A 44 8.73 18.83 15.78
N GLU A 45 9.36 19.40 16.81
CA GLU A 45 10.73 19.06 17.19
C GLU A 45 10.88 17.55 17.47
N LYS A 46 9.91 16.96 18.20
CA LYS A 46 9.88 15.51 18.43
C LYS A 46 9.63 14.70 17.16
N PHE A 47 8.71 15.16 16.31
CA PHE A 47 8.38 14.47 15.08
C PHE A 47 9.57 14.45 14.12
N ASP A 48 10.30 15.55 14.00
CA ASP A 48 11.52 15.65 13.20
C ASP A 48 12.56 14.61 13.62
N ASP A 49 12.84 14.51 14.93
CA ASP A 49 13.77 13.52 15.47
C ASP A 49 13.33 12.08 15.15
N TYR A 50 12.03 11.79 15.29
CA TYR A 50 11.48 10.48 14.94
C TYR A 50 11.55 10.19 13.45
N LEU A 51 11.21 11.16 12.61
CA LEU A 51 11.25 11.03 11.16
C LEU A 51 12.67 10.76 10.66
N GLN A 52 13.67 11.47 11.16
CA GLN A 52 15.07 11.21 10.83
C GLN A 52 15.50 9.80 11.22
N ASN A 53 15.03 9.29 12.36
CA ASN A 53 15.33 7.93 12.79
C ASN A 53 14.62 6.88 11.92
N TRP A 54 13.34 7.07 11.60
CA TRP A 54 12.58 6.19 10.70
C TRP A 54 13.17 6.14 9.30
N LEU A 55 13.55 7.30 8.73
CA LEU A 55 14.21 7.38 7.43
C LEU A 55 15.55 6.62 7.44
N ARG A 56 16.35 6.79 8.49
CA ARG A 56 17.62 6.07 8.65
C ARG A 56 17.40 4.56 8.77
N TRP A 57 16.43 4.12 9.57
CA TRP A 57 16.06 2.72 9.70
C TRP A 57 15.57 2.15 8.36
N HIS A 58 14.68 2.86 7.67
CA HIS A 58 14.12 2.42 6.39
C HIS A 58 15.22 2.26 5.34
N LYS A 59 16.15 3.23 5.24
CA LYS A 59 17.31 3.16 4.35
C LYS A 59 18.23 1.98 4.67
N THR A 60 18.55 1.80 5.95
CA THR A 60 19.59 0.83 6.36
C THR A 60 19.07 -0.60 6.54
N SER A 61 17.76 -0.77 6.69
CA SER A 61 17.09 -2.04 6.97
C SER A 61 16.03 -2.40 5.93
N GLU A 62 14.95 -1.62 5.82
CA GLU A 62 13.77 -2.03 5.05
C GLU A 62 14.02 -2.01 3.53
N LEU A 63 14.73 -1.00 3.01
CA LEU A 63 15.14 -0.96 1.60
C LEU A 63 16.03 -2.13 1.19
N LYS A 64 16.89 -2.63 2.10
CA LYS A 64 17.70 -3.82 1.82
C LYS A 64 16.84 -5.07 1.65
N ARG A 65 15.72 -5.14 2.38
CA ARG A 65 14.75 -6.25 2.23
C ARG A 65 13.99 -6.12 0.91
N TYR A 66 13.61 -4.90 0.50
CA TYR A 66 12.98 -4.67 -0.81
C TYR A 66 13.90 -5.10 -1.95
N GLN A 67 15.17 -4.66 -1.90
CA GLN A 67 16.19 -5.04 -2.87
C GLN A 67 16.39 -6.56 -2.92
N ALA A 68 16.48 -7.23 -1.76
CA ALA A 68 16.61 -8.68 -1.71
C ALA A 68 15.43 -9.42 -2.35
N GLN A 69 14.21 -8.94 -2.12
CA GLN A 69 13.01 -9.49 -2.77
C GLN A 69 13.04 -9.29 -4.28
N LEU A 70 13.36 -8.07 -4.76
CA LEU A 70 13.46 -7.78 -6.19
C LEU A 70 14.52 -8.64 -6.89
N LEU A 71 15.68 -8.84 -6.25
CA LEU A 71 16.73 -9.73 -6.75
C LEU A 71 16.27 -11.20 -6.83
N ASP A 72 15.46 -11.67 -5.88
CA ASP A 72 14.86 -13.01 -5.94
C ASP A 72 13.84 -13.13 -7.07
N ILE A 73 12.92 -12.16 -7.22
CA ILE A 73 11.96 -12.12 -8.33
C ILE A 73 12.70 -12.16 -9.68
N LYS A 74 13.73 -11.32 -9.85
CA LYS A 74 14.57 -11.28 -11.05
C LYS A 74 15.21 -12.64 -11.34
N ARG A 75 15.74 -13.30 -10.32
CA ARG A 75 16.33 -14.64 -10.45
C ARG A 75 15.28 -15.65 -10.91
N GLN A 76 14.11 -15.69 -10.28
CA GLN A 76 13.02 -16.60 -10.63
C GLN A 76 12.53 -16.36 -12.08
N ILE A 77 12.49 -15.12 -12.54
CA ILE A 77 12.13 -14.77 -13.92
C ILE A 77 13.14 -15.32 -14.93
N ARG A 78 14.44 -15.17 -14.64
CA ARG A 78 15.54 -15.67 -15.49
C ARG A 78 15.57 -17.19 -15.58
N GLU A 79 15.21 -17.86 -14.49
CA GLU A 79 15.20 -19.33 -14.41
C GLU A 79 13.89 -19.96 -14.87
N GLY A 80 12.87 -19.15 -15.18
CA GLY A 80 11.55 -19.65 -15.56
C GLY A 80 10.77 -20.28 -14.41
N ARG A 81 11.00 -19.84 -13.17
CA ARG A 81 10.46 -20.43 -11.92
C ARG A 81 9.45 -19.53 -11.18
N LEU A 82 8.88 -18.53 -11.84
CA LEU A 82 7.88 -17.64 -11.24
C LEU A 82 6.46 -18.19 -11.45
N ASP A 83 6.09 -19.23 -10.68
CA ASP A 83 4.74 -19.81 -10.68
C ASP A 83 3.78 -19.09 -9.72
N SER A 84 2.50 -19.50 -9.72
CA SER A 84 1.47 -18.85 -8.89
C SER A 84 1.77 -18.90 -7.39
N ASN A 85 2.38 -19.97 -6.88
CA ASN A 85 2.76 -20.08 -5.47
C ASN A 85 3.90 -19.09 -5.15
N SER A 86 4.92 -19.04 -6.00
CA SER A 86 6.04 -18.11 -5.85
C SER A 86 5.56 -16.65 -5.89
N VAL A 87 4.62 -16.32 -6.79
CA VAL A 87 4.01 -14.99 -6.82
C VAL A 87 3.21 -14.70 -5.55
N HIS A 88 2.43 -15.66 -5.05
CA HIS A 88 1.68 -15.50 -3.82
C HIS A 88 2.61 -15.19 -2.64
N ASP A 89 3.74 -15.90 -2.52
CA ASP A 89 4.75 -15.66 -1.50
C ASP A 89 5.38 -14.26 -1.63
N HIS A 90 5.61 -13.77 -2.85
CA HIS A 90 6.07 -12.40 -3.08
C HIS A 90 5.03 -11.34 -2.68
N LEU A 91 3.75 -11.58 -2.97
CA LEU A 91 2.66 -10.71 -2.52
C LEU A 91 2.55 -10.71 -0.97
N ALA A 92 2.77 -11.85 -0.32
CA ALA A 92 2.78 -11.96 1.13
C ALA A 92 3.97 -11.22 1.75
N ASN A 93 5.15 -11.34 1.15
CA ASN A 93 6.33 -10.57 1.56
C ASN A 93 6.12 -9.06 1.38
N ALA A 94 5.52 -8.61 0.27
CA ALA A 94 5.11 -7.22 0.04
C ALA A 94 4.19 -6.68 1.14
N ARG A 95 3.25 -7.51 1.62
CA ARG A 95 2.41 -7.17 2.77
C ARG A 95 3.24 -7.06 4.07
N ALA A 96 4.15 -8.00 4.31
CA ALA A 96 5.00 -7.99 5.51
C ALA A 96 5.96 -6.79 5.56
N HIS A 97 6.40 -6.29 4.40
CA HIS A 97 7.14 -5.03 4.26
C HIS A 97 6.38 -3.85 4.86
N TRP A 98 5.10 -3.69 4.48
CA TRP A 98 4.23 -2.66 5.03
C TRP A 98 3.98 -2.82 6.53
N GLU A 99 3.74 -4.05 7.00
CA GLU A 99 3.51 -4.35 8.41
C GLU A 99 4.71 -3.93 9.27
N ARG A 100 5.95 -4.19 8.82
CA ARG A 100 7.15 -3.75 9.55
C ARG A 100 7.30 -2.24 9.64
N VAL A 101 7.03 -1.51 8.56
CA VAL A 101 7.08 -0.04 8.57
C VAL A 101 6.08 0.50 9.60
N ARG A 102 4.84 0.01 9.56
CA ARG A 102 3.79 0.38 10.50
C ARG A 102 4.19 0.08 11.95
N ASP A 103 4.75 -1.11 12.19
CA ASP A 103 5.18 -1.51 13.53
C ASP A 103 6.34 -0.63 14.04
N GLU A 104 7.28 -0.24 13.17
CA GLU A 104 8.41 0.65 13.50
C GLU A 104 7.95 2.08 13.86
N VAL A 105 6.99 2.65 13.11
CA VAL A 105 6.55 4.05 13.33
C VAL A 105 5.55 4.20 14.48
N SER A 106 4.77 3.15 14.74
CA SER A 106 3.65 3.19 15.69
C SER A 106 3.98 3.69 17.11
N PRO A 107 5.13 3.35 17.75
CA PRO A 107 5.37 3.76 19.14
C PRO A 107 5.57 5.27 19.29
N ALA A 108 6.39 5.86 18.40
CA ALA A 108 6.67 7.29 18.44
C ALA A 108 5.45 8.13 18.01
N LEU A 109 4.64 7.64 17.05
CA LEU A 109 3.36 8.26 16.73
C LEU A 109 2.39 8.25 17.92
N ALA A 110 2.35 7.18 18.70
CA ALA A 110 1.49 7.09 19.88
C ALA A 110 1.91 8.09 20.98
N GLU A 111 3.22 8.32 21.16
CA GLU A 111 3.73 9.36 22.07
C GLU A 111 3.25 10.75 21.64
N ILE A 112 3.42 11.11 20.36
CA ILE A 112 2.95 12.40 19.84
C ILE A 112 1.43 12.52 19.99
N ALA A 113 0.69 11.47 19.63
CA ALA A 113 -0.77 11.42 19.72
C ALA A 113 -1.30 11.72 21.14
N LYS A 114 -0.55 11.35 22.18
CA LYS A 114 -0.92 11.63 23.58
C LYS A 114 -0.81 13.11 23.93
N THR A 115 0.11 13.83 23.28
CA THR A 115 0.37 15.26 23.53
C THR A 115 -0.59 16.19 22.80
N LEU A 116 -1.38 15.67 21.85
CA LEU A 116 -2.31 16.50 21.09
C LEU A 116 -3.28 17.21 22.03
N ASP A 117 -3.66 18.44 21.72
CA ASP A 117 -4.75 19.12 22.42
C ASP A 117 -6.13 18.73 21.85
N ASP A 118 -7.20 19.28 22.43
CA ASP A 118 -8.55 18.90 22.01
C ASP A 118 -8.92 19.48 20.63
N GLU A 119 -8.35 20.62 20.24
CA GLU A 119 -8.59 21.24 18.94
C GLU A 119 -7.92 20.40 17.83
N GLN A 120 -6.66 20.01 18.03
CA GLN A 120 -5.93 19.11 17.14
C GLN A 120 -6.65 17.77 16.94
N VAL A 121 -7.21 17.18 18.01
CA VAL A 121 -7.99 15.94 17.92
C VAL A 121 -9.29 16.15 17.12
N VAL A 122 -9.98 17.28 17.32
CA VAL A 122 -11.18 17.61 16.55
C VAL A 122 -10.84 17.78 15.06
N THR A 123 -9.77 18.51 14.74
CA THR A 123 -9.31 18.72 13.36
C THR A 123 -8.95 17.39 12.68
N LEU A 124 -8.17 16.53 13.34
CA LEU A 124 -7.81 15.20 12.85
C LEU A 124 -9.04 14.38 12.47
N PHE A 125 -10.02 14.26 13.37
CA PHE A 125 -11.20 13.45 13.10
C PHE A 125 -12.20 14.11 12.13
N ALA A 126 -12.13 15.43 11.94
CA ALA A 126 -12.88 16.14 10.92
C ALA A 126 -12.29 15.93 9.52
N ALA A 127 -10.96 15.97 9.39
CA ALA A 127 -10.24 15.64 8.15
C ALA A 127 -10.52 14.18 7.74
N LEU A 128 -10.38 13.22 8.67
CA LEU A 128 -10.71 11.82 8.40
C LEU A 128 -12.18 11.62 7.98
N GLU A 129 -13.12 12.39 8.55
CA GLU A 129 -14.52 12.36 8.16
C GLU A 129 -14.76 12.89 6.75
N LYS A 130 -14.06 13.98 6.37
CA LYS A 130 -14.12 14.54 5.02
C LYS A 130 -13.67 13.50 4.00
N ASP A 131 -12.50 12.88 4.21
CA ASP A 131 -11.98 11.85 3.31
C ASP A 131 -12.93 10.65 3.18
N ASN A 132 -13.57 10.23 4.29
CA ASN A 132 -14.52 9.12 4.22
C ASN A 132 -15.73 9.45 3.35
N LYS A 133 -16.20 10.70 3.36
CA LYS A 133 -17.32 11.12 2.50
C LYS A 133 -16.91 11.12 1.04
N GLU A 134 -15.71 11.61 0.72
CA GLU A 134 -15.17 11.56 -0.64
C GLU A 134 -15.08 10.11 -1.14
N GLU A 135 -14.57 9.20 -0.31
CA GLU A 135 -14.47 7.76 -0.62
C GLU A 135 -15.84 7.07 -0.76
N GLU A 136 -16.83 7.46 0.05
CA GLU A 136 -18.22 7.00 -0.06
C GLU A 136 -18.89 7.50 -1.35
N GLU A 137 -18.61 8.75 -1.76
CA GLU A 137 -19.06 9.33 -3.03
C GLU A 137 -18.44 8.61 -4.23
N GLU A 138 -17.12 8.40 -4.25
CA GLU A 138 -16.44 7.61 -5.29
C GLU A 138 -17.01 6.19 -5.40
N ARG A 139 -17.28 5.55 -4.25
CA ARG A 139 -17.90 4.22 -4.22
C ARG A 139 -19.30 4.25 -4.83
N LYS A 140 -20.11 5.26 -4.49
CA LYS A 140 -21.45 5.43 -5.05
C LYS A 140 -21.40 5.63 -6.56
N GLU A 141 -20.57 6.55 -7.07
CA GLU A 141 -20.38 6.77 -8.51
C GLU A 141 -19.88 5.50 -9.23
N SER A 142 -19.03 4.71 -8.56
CA SER A 142 -18.61 3.42 -9.10
C SER A 142 -19.77 2.42 -9.15
N LEU A 143 -20.68 2.42 -8.19
CA LEU A 143 -21.83 1.50 -8.13
C LEU A 143 -22.99 1.91 -9.05
N GLU A 144 -23.02 3.16 -9.54
CA GLU A 144 -23.94 3.61 -10.58
C GLU A 144 -23.65 2.95 -11.95
N LYS A 145 -22.42 2.48 -12.16
CA LYS A 145 -22.01 1.74 -13.36
C LYS A 145 -22.51 0.31 -13.31
N SER A 146 -22.83 -0.26 -14.46
CA SER A 146 -23.25 -1.65 -14.56
C SER A 146 -22.13 -2.61 -14.12
N GLU A 147 -22.46 -3.85 -13.78
CA GLU A 147 -21.45 -4.87 -13.49
C GLU A 147 -20.52 -5.13 -14.69
N GLU A 148 -21.07 -5.11 -15.91
CA GLU A 148 -20.33 -5.26 -17.15
C GLU A 148 -19.34 -4.12 -17.37
N GLU A 149 -19.77 -2.86 -17.19
CA GLU A 149 -18.88 -1.69 -17.30
C GLU A 149 -17.76 -1.71 -16.25
N ARG A 150 -18.05 -2.17 -15.03
CA ARG A 150 -17.04 -2.32 -13.97
C ARG A 150 -16.06 -3.44 -14.27
N LEU A 151 -16.50 -4.52 -14.89
CA LEU A 151 -15.65 -5.61 -15.34
C LEU A 151 -14.75 -5.16 -16.49
N GLU A 152 -15.29 -4.47 -17.50
CA GLU A 152 -14.54 -3.91 -18.64
C GLU A 152 -13.42 -2.98 -18.14
N LYS A 153 -13.74 -2.01 -17.27
CA LYS A 153 -12.73 -1.12 -16.68
C LYS A 153 -11.67 -1.84 -15.86
N ARG A 154 -12.02 -2.97 -15.23
CA ARG A 154 -11.05 -3.79 -14.50
C ARG A 154 -10.12 -4.52 -15.47
N ILE A 155 -10.65 -5.08 -16.55
CA ILE A 155 -9.87 -5.72 -17.62
C ILE A 155 -8.90 -4.70 -18.20
N GLU A 156 -9.39 -3.53 -18.64
CA GLU A 156 -8.56 -2.47 -19.21
C GLU A 156 -7.42 -2.07 -18.28
N ARG A 157 -7.71 -1.82 -17.00
CA ARG A 157 -6.69 -1.44 -16.00
C ARG A 157 -5.63 -2.53 -15.82
N ILE A 158 -6.05 -3.79 -15.75
CA ILE A 158 -5.11 -4.91 -15.61
C ILE A 158 -4.27 -5.05 -16.88
N GLU A 159 -4.88 -4.95 -18.07
CA GLU A 159 -4.16 -4.99 -19.35
C GLU A 159 -3.11 -3.88 -19.43
N GLU A 160 -3.48 -2.64 -19.09
CA GLU A 160 -2.59 -1.48 -19.04
C GLU A 160 -1.42 -1.75 -18.09
N THR A 161 -1.70 -2.09 -16.83
CA THR A 161 -0.69 -2.37 -15.80
C THR A 161 0.29 -3.47 -16.23
N VAL A 162 -0.22 -4.57 -16.81
CA VAL A 162 0.64 -5.66 -17.29
C VAL A 162 1.47 -5.17 -18.48
N SER A 163 0.86 -4.42 -19.40
CA SER A 163 1.54 -3.95 -20.60
C SER A 163 2.67 -2.95 -20.33
N GLU A 164 2.55 -2.15 -19.27
CA GLU A 164 3.63 -1.26 -18.82
C GLU A 164 4.86 -2.05 -18.34
N ARG A 165 4.67 -3.27 -17.83
CA ARG A 165 5.75 -4.11 -17.28
C ARG A 165 6.38 -5.06 -18.29
N ILE A 166 5.59 -5.58 -19.23
CA ILE A 166 6.07 -6.60 -20.18
C ILE A 166 6.04 -6.13 -21.63
N GLY A 167 5.45 -4.97 -21.92
CA GLY A 167 5.16 -4.50 -23.26
C GLY A 167 3.80 -4.98 -23.79
N LYS A 168 3.56 -4.79 -25.10
CA LYS A 168 2.27 -5.09 -25.74
C LYS A 168 1.81 -6.53 -25.47
N LEU A 169 0.56 -6.69 -25.03
CA LEU A 169 -0.05 -8.00 -24.77
C LEU A 169 -0.43 -8.75 -26.06
N THR A 170 -0.27 -10.06 -26.04
CA THR A 170 -0.79 -10.98 -27.05
C THR A 170 -2.30 -11.22 -26.85
N SER A 171 -2.97 -11.80 -27.85
CA SER A 171 -4.38 -12.17 -27.72
C SER A 171 -4.61 -13.21 -26.61
N GLU A 172 -3.66 -14.12 -26.41
CA GLU A 172 -3.70 -15.11 -25.32
C GLU A 172 -3.60 -14.44 -23.95
N GLN A 173 -2.67 -13.50 -23.78
CA GLN A 173 -2.51 -12.74 -22.53
C GLN A 173 -3.75 -11.90 -22.19
N LYS A 174 -4.37 -11.26 -23.20
CA LYS A 174 -5.64 -10.54 -23.01
C LYS A 174 -6.77 -11.49 -22.58
N GLN A 175 -6.85 -12.68 -23.16
CA GLN A 175 -7.83 -13.68 -22.74
C GLN A 175 -7.59 -14.16 -21.30
N ILE A 176 -6.34 -14.37 -20.90
CA ILE A 176 -5.98 -14.68 -19.50
C ILE A 176 -6.48 -13.57 -18.57
N VAL A 177 -6.17 -12.30 -18.87
CA VAL A 177 -6.64 -11.15 -18.10
C VAL A 177 -8.17 -11.12 -18.01
N ALA A 178 -8.87 -11.29 -19.12
CA ALA A 178 -10.34 -11.32 -19.14
C ALA A 178 -10.91 -12.44 -18.27
N THR A 179 -10.35 -13.64 -18.36
CA THR A 179 -10.77 -14.82 -17.58
C THR A 179 -10.64 -14.59 -16.08
N TYR A 180 -9.48 -14.14 -15.60
CA TYR A 180 -9.26 -13.91 -14.17
C TYR A 180 -9.95 -12.66 -13.65
N SER A 181 -10.19 -11.65 -14.51
CA SER A 181 -10.91 -10.44 -14.13
C SER A 181 -12.32 -10.73 -13.62
N THR A 182 -12.97 -11.80 -14.07
CA THR A 182 -14.31 -12.19 -13.58
C THR A 182 -14.29 -12.79 -12.16
N GLN A 183 -13.13 -13.24 -11.68
CA GLN A 183 -13.01 -13.97 -10.42
C GLN A 183 -12.75 -13.06 -9.21
N PHE A 184 -12.45 -11.78 -9.43
CA PHE A 184 -12.25 -10.83 -8.35
C PHE A 184 -13.56 -10.52 -7.61
N ILE A 185 -13.51 -10.62 -6.29
CA ILE A 185 -14.60 -10.22 -5.39
C ILE A 185 -14.45 -8.72 -5.10
N SER A 186 -15.53 -7.96 -5.30
CA SER A 186 -15.58 -6.54 -4.90
C SER A 186 -15.40 -6.43 -3.38
N THR A 187 -14.47 -5.59 -2.92
CA THR A 187 -14.23 -5.35 -1.48
C THR A 187 -14.45 -3.90 -1.06
N GLY A 188 -15.13 -3.10 -1.89
CA GLY A 188 -15.25 -1.65 -1.68
C GLY A 188 -16.03 -1.29 -0.43
N ASP A 189 -17.18 -1.93 -0.23
CA ASP A 189 -18.07 -1.64 0.90
C ASP A 189 -17.47 -2.17 2.21
N GLU A 190 -16.82 -3.33 2.15
CA GLU A 190 -16.10 -3.90 3.28
C GLU A 190 -14.89 -3.04 3.69
N TRP A 191 -14.16 -2.49 2.72
CA TRP A 191 -13.05 -1.59 2.98
C TRP A 191 -13.51 -0.27 3.61
N LEU A 192 -14.61 0.32 3.14
CA LEU A 192 -15.22 1.51 3.75
C LEU A 192 -15.66 1.23 5.19
N THR A 193 -16.31 0.08 5.40
CA THR A 193 -16.74 -0.37 6.74
C THR A 193 -15.53 -0.49 7.67
N TYR A 194 -14.49 -1.22 7.25
CA TYR A 194 -13.24 -1.36 8.01
C TYR A 194 -12.60 0.00 8.34
N ARG A 195 -12.54 0.91 7.36
CA ARG A 195 -11.98 2.26 7.53
C ARG A 195 -12.76 3.04 8.59
N ARG A 196 -14.09 2.98 8.57
CA ARG A 196 -14.96 3.59 9.60
C ARG A 196 -14.75 2.95 10.98
N ASP A 197 -14.66 1.63 11.04
CA ASP A 197 -14.53 0.89 12.31
C ASP A 197 -13.23 1.21 13.05
N ILE A 198 -12.09 1.17 12.35
CA ILE A 198 -10.79 1.48 12.96
C ILE A 198 -10.69 2.94 13.38
N GLN A 199 -11.22 3.88 12.59
CA GLN A 199 -11.23 5.30 12.94
C GLN A 199 -12.17 5.60 14.11
N ASN A 200 -13.31 4.91 14.20
CA ASN A 200 -14.22 5.04 15.35
C ASN A 200 -13.58 4.49 16.63
N ALA A 201 -12.85 3.38 16.53
CA ALA A 201 -12.07 2.85 17.65
C ALA A 201 -10.99 3.83 18.10
N ALA A 202 -10.24 4.41 17.16
CA ALA A 202 -9.27 5.47 17.44
C ALA A 202 -9.96 6.66 18.11
N ARG A 203 -11.07 7.17 17.56
CA ARG A 203 -11.80 8.31 18.12
C ARG A 203 -12.20 8.09 19.57
N LYS A 204 -12.72 6.91 19.90
CA LYS A 204 -13.06 6.54 21.29
C LYS A 204 -11.84 6.56 22.21
N LEU A 205 -10.70 6.06 21.71
CA LEU A 205 -9.44 6.06 22.46
C LEU A 205 -8.95 7.50 22.73
N PHE A 206 -8.96 8.37 21.71
CA PHE A 206 -8.53 9.77 21.81
C PHE A 206 -9.36 10.64 22.78
N VAL A 207 -10.64 10.31 22.99
CA VAL A 207 -11.48 10.96 24.02
C VAL A 207 -10.92 10.75 25.42
N THR A 208 -10.23 9.64 25.67
CA THR A 208 -9.66 9.29 26.98
C THR A 208 -8.18 9.63 27.12
N ARG A 209 -7.51 10.13 26.07
CA ARG A 209 -6.05 10.25 26.00
C ARG A 209 -5.39 10.96 27.18
N LYS A 210 -6.05 11.98 27.76
CA LYS A 210 -5.49 12.80 28.84
C LYS A 210 -5.46 12.10 30.19
N PHE A 211 -6.26 11.05 30.39
CA PHE A 211 -6.44 10.38 31.68
C PHE A 211 -6.37 8.84 31.59
N ASN A 212 -6.13 8.29 30.39
CA ASN A 212 -5.89 6.87 30.19
C ASN A 212 -4.38 6.59 30.22
N ASP A 213 -3.90 5.99 31.31
CA ASP A 213 -2.49 5.63 31.49
C ASP A 213 -1.99 4.61 30.44
N ASN A 214 -2.89 3.85 29.82
CA ASN A 214 -2.59 2.86 28.79
C ASN A 214 -2.76 3.40 27.36
N PHE A 215 -3.06 4.69 27.17
CA PHE A 215 -3.42 5.26 25.86
C PHE A 215 -2.41 4.90 24.76
N GLU A 216 -1.11 5.07 25.02
CA GLU A 216 -0.06 4.77 24.04
C GLU A 216 -0.05 3.29 23.66
N ALA A 217 -0.11 2.39 24.65
CA ALA A 217 -0.10 0.94 24.40
C ALA A 217 -1.35 0.48 23.63
N GLU A 218 -2.52 1.02 23.95
CA GLU A 218 -3.77 0.74 23.24
C GLU A 218 -3.76 1.28 21.81
N LEU A 219 -3.17 2.47 21.59
CA LEU A 219 -3.07 3.06 20.26
C LEU A 219 -2.05 2.31 19.40
N ILE A 220 -0.94 1.85 19.99
CA ILE A 220 0.03 0.96 19.34
C ILE A 220 -0.66 -0.35 18.92
N ASP A 221 -1.41 -1.00 19.82
CA ASP A 221 -2.13 -2.23 19.48
C ASP A 221 -3.15 -1.99 18.35
N LEU A 222 -3.88 -0.88 18.37
CA LEU A 222 -4.81 -0.49 17.30
C LEU A 222 -4.10 -0.33 15.94
N MET A 223 -2.95 0.37 15.92
CA MET A 223 -2.17 0.58 14.70
C MET A 223 -1.52 -0.70 14.19
N GLN A 224 -0.99 -1.54 15.08
CA GLN A 224 -0.27 -2.77 14.72
C GLN A 224 -1.21 -3.96 14.42
N ASN A 225 -2.48 -3.91 14.84
CA ASN A 225 -3.44 -5.00 14.66
C ASN A 225 -4.72 -4.57 13.91
N PRO A 226 -4.61 -3.91 12.73
CA PRO A 226 -5.76 -3.38 12.01
C PRO A 226 -6.74 -4.47 11.54
N ASP A 227 -6.26 -5.70 11.35
CA ASP A 227 -7.09 -6.82 10.90
C ASP A 227 -8.20 -7.18 11.90
N ARG A 228 -8.05 -6.81 13.19
CA ARG A 228 -9.11 -6.99 14.20
C ARG A 228 -10.37 -6.16 13.91
N TYR A 229 -10.26 -5.14 13.07
CA TYR A 229 -11.37 -4.27 12.66
C TYR A 229 -11.91 -4.63 11.27
N LYS A 230 -11.37 -5.67 10.62
CA LYS A 230 -11.88 -6.17 9.34
C LYS A 230 -12.96 -7.20 9.59
N SER A 231 -14.01 -7.18 8.76
CA SER A 231 -14.99 -8.27 8.75
C SER A 231 -14.38 -9.55 8.19
N ASP A 232 -14.92 -10.71 8.59
CA ASP A 232 -14.52 -12.01 8.04
C ASP A 232 -14.68 -12.05 6.51
N ILE A 233 -15.75 -11.44 6.00
CA ILE A 233 -16.02 -11.30 4.56
C ILE A 233 -14.88 -10.53 3.89
N TYR A 234 -14.42 -9.43 4.49
CA TYR A 234 -13.34 -8.63 3.91
C TYR A 234 -12.02 -9.40 3.86
N MET A 235 -11.69 -10.10 4.94
CA MET A 235 -10.46 -10.89 5.05
C MET A 235 -10.46 -12.04 4.04
N GLN A 236 -11.56 -12.79 3.96
CA GLN A 236 -11.70 -13.89 3.00
C GLN A 236 -11.68 -13.40 1.55
N SER A 237 -12.39 -12.32 1.24
CA SER A 237 -12.41 -11.74 -0.12
C SER A 237 -11.04 -11.19 -0.53
N SER A 238 -10.32 -10.58 0.41
CA SER A 238 -8.94 -10.11 0.16
C SER A 238 -7.96 -11.26 -0.07
N ALA A 239 -8.06 -12.32 0.72
CA ALA A 239 -7.24 -13.53 0.55
C ALA A 239 -7.54 -14.22 -0.79
N HIS A 240 -8.82 -14.36 -1.15
CA HIS A 240 -9.23 -14.87 -2.46
C HIS A 240 -8.66 -14.03 -3.60
N ASN A 241 -8.82 -12.71 -3.54
CA ASN A 241 -8.30 -11.80 -4.55
C ASN A 241 -6.78 -11.86 -4.68
N MET A 242 -6.05 -12.09 -3.58
CA MET A 242 -4.61 -12.31 -3.60
C MET A 242 -4.24 -13.59 -4.35
N THR A 243 -4.97 -14.69 -4.13
CA THR A 243 -4.81 -15.94 -4.89
C THR A 243 -5.14 -15.76 -6.37
N VAL A 244 -6.20 -15.03 -6.71
CA VAL A 244 -6.56 -14.71 -8.11
C VAL A 244 -5.45 -13.90 -8.78
N SER A 245 -4.93 -12.87 -8.11
CA SER A 245 -3.79 -12.09 -8.62
C SER A 245 -2.55 -12.94 -8.83
N ALA A 246 -2.20 -13.80 -7.87
CA ALA A 246 -1.04 -14.68 -7.97
C ALA A 246 -1.16 -15.67 -9.13
N THR A 247 -2.34 -16.25 -9.32
CA THR A 247 -2.63 -17.18 -10.41
C THR A 247 -2.58 -16.48 -11.76
N LEU A 248 -3.22 -15.31 -11.89
CA LEU A 248 -3.17 -14.47 -13.09
C LEU A 248 -1.71 -14.16 -13.51
N ILE A 249 -0.89 -13.68 -12.58
CA ILE A 249 0.51 -13.31 -12.87
C ILE A 249 1.32 -14.56 -13.23
N GLY A 250 1.16 -15.66 -12.49
CA GLY A 250 1.84 -16.92 -12.77
C GLY A 250 1.49 -17.48 -14.15
N GLU A 251 0.22 -17.41 -14.56
CA GLU A 251 -0.20 -17.86 -15.89
C GLU A 251 0.31 -16.95 -17.00
N LEU A 252 0.21 -15.62 -16.83
CA LEU A 252 0.80 -14.66 -17.77
C LEU A 252 2.29 -14.91 -17.97
N PHE A 253 3.02 -15.21 -16.90
CA PHE A 253 4.45 -15.49 -16.93
C PHE A 253 4.80 -16.69 -17.84
N THR A 254 3.95 -17.73 -17.89
CA THR A 254 4.16 -18.90 -18.78
C THR A 254 4.01 -18.56 -20.27
N THR A 255 3.34 -17.46 -20.60
CA THR A 255 3.07 -17.02 -21.97
C THR A 255 4.01 -15.93 -22.48
N LEU A 256 4.98 -15.50 -21.66
CA LEU A 256 5.88 -14.42 -22.06
C LEU A 256 6.77 -14.83 -23.22
N THR A 257 6.79 -14.00 -24.26
CA THR A 257 7.83 -14.07 -25.30
C THR A 257 9.20 -13.68 -24.73
N ASP A 258 10.28 -14.08 -25.40
CA ASP A 258 11.64 -13.69 -24.98
C ASP A 258 11.80 -12.17 -24.84
N LYS A 259 11.20 -11.40 -25.76
CA LYS A 259 11.20 -9.94 -25.70
C LYS A 259 10.46 -9.41 -24.46
N GLN A 260 9.27 -9.95 -24.17
CA GLN A 260 8.50 -9.54 -22.99
C GLN A 260 9.19 -9.91 -21.69
N ARG A 261 9.88 -11.06 -21.66
CA ARG A 261 10.70 -11.49 -20.52
C ARG A 261 11.87 -10.54 -20.28
N GLU A 262 12.56 -10.12 -21.33
CA GLU A 262 13.65 -9.14 -21.22
C GLU A 262 13.12 -7.79 -20.73
N THR A 263 12.02 -7.28 -21.31
CA THR A 263 11.38 -6.04 -20.84
C THR A 263 10.98 -6.10 -19.36
N LEU A 264 10.49 -7.26 -18.89
CA LEU A 264 10.18 -7.44 -17.47
C LEU A 264 11.44 -7.41 -16.60
N ILE A 265 12.56 -8.01 -17.06
CA ILE A 265 13.84 -7.96 -16.36
C ILE A 265 14.38 -6.53 -16.31
N GLU A 266 14.34 -5.79 -17.42
CA GLU A 266 14.73 -4.38 -17.49
C GLU A 266 13.93 -3.52 -16.49
N ASN A 267 12.59 -3.70 -16.46
CA ASN A 267 11.73 -3.02 -15.49
C ASN A 267 12.13 -3.32 -14.04
N ILE A 268 12.51 -4.57 -13.72
CA ILE A 268 12.94 -4.93 -12.37
C ILE A 268 14.32 -4.34 -12.05
N ASP A 269 15.21 -4.24 -13.04
CA ASP A 269 16.52 -3.61 -12.87
C ASP A 269 16.40 -2.12 -12.57
N ASP A 270 15.53 -1.41 -13.28
CA ASP A 270 15.23 -0.01 -12.98
C ASP A 270 14.72 0.17 -11.54
N LEU A 271 13.94 -0.79 -11.01
CA LEU A 271 13.46 -0.77 -9.63
C LEU A 271 14.57 -1.08 -8.62
N ILE A 272 15.45 -2.04 -8.90
CA ILE A 272 16.61 -2.35 -8.06
C ILE A 272 17.51 -1.12 -7.98
N ASP A 273 17.84 -0.51 -9.11
CA ASP A 273 18.67 0.69 -9.18
C ASP A 273 18.03 1.86 -8.41
N THR A 274 16.71 2.02 -8.53
CA THR A 274 15.96 3.03 -7.79
C THR A 274 16.07 2.79 -6.28
N VAL A 275 15.83 1.57 -5.81
CA VAL A 275 15.94 1.20 -4.39
C VAL A 275 17.37 1.40 -3.87
N GLU A 276 18.39 0.99 -4.63
CA GLU A 276 19.79 1.22 -4.30
C GLU A 276 20.11 2.72 -4.17
N SER A 277 19.56 3.53 -5.07
CA SER A 277 19.76 4.98 -5.06
C SER A 277 19.19 5.69 -3.82
N PHE A 278 18.24 5.05 -3.12
CA PHE A 278 17.63 5.55 -1.89
C PHE A 278 18.41 5.13 -0.64
N GLN A 279 19.22 4.07 -0.74
CA GLN A 279 20.07 3.59 0.35
C GLN A 279 21.32 4.46 0.54
N SER A 280 21.75 5.17 -0.51
CA SER A 280 22.93 6.05 -0.51
C SER A 280 22.72 7.36 0.26
#